data_AF-A0A7S2BYH9-F1
#
_entry.id   AF-A0A7S2BYH9-F1
#
_cell.length_a   1.000
_cell.length_b   1.000
_cell.length_c   1.000
_cell.angle_alpha   90.00
_cell.angle_beta   90.00
_cell.angle_gamma   90.00
#
_symmetry.space_group_name_H-M   'P 1'
#
loop_
_entity.id
_entity.type
_entity.pdbx_description
1 polymer ?
#
loop_
_entity_poly.entity_id
_entity_poly.type
_entity_poly.pdbx_seq_one_letter_code
_entity_poly.pdbx_strand_id
1 'polypeptide(L)'
;ATLTVTETWILTIVYLLSTEGGKSTIGMDASILKLCRIMRLTRMARMARLLRYMPELVIILRGLWIASKSVLFTFILLLFTIFVFGIMFRQLTDGTPVGARYFTSVHGSMLSLFLHSTLPDFADMVMVLGAQNLALGILLVVFILIATLTIMNMLVGVLVESVSTVSAIENETLMVSMVRAKMLQMIKVLSLDADGNGSLSKDEFEELLVMPEAAQFIQEVGVDVVGLVEYSEFIFKDREMSFADFVELILQLRGTNQATVKDIVDLRKQVMQEMEANQRQVLERFDSMNDDLSRLLEMQPSQDTKDEKMLQLLERAATPGPSAHLRLRRYPFIEKEPTSRQIGLPDNSSGASGKDQVPSSPPPWRSLAQCEV
;
A
#
# COMPACT_ATOMS: atom_id res chain seq x y z
N ALA A 1 24.19 -20.76 4.40
CA ALA A 1 24.78 -22.05 4.02
C ALA A 1 26.29 -22.06 4.27
N THR A 2 27.02 -21.01 3.91
CA THR A 2 28.48 -20.88 4.09
C THR A 2 28.95 -20.88 5.56
N LEU A 3 28.20 -20.23 6.47
CA LEU A 3 28.54 -20.14 7.90
C LEU A 3 28.49 -21.49 8.63
N THR A 4 27.53 -22.36 8.29
CA THR A 4 27.40 -23.69 8.90
C THR A 4 28.39 -24.71 8.35
N VAL A 5 28.82 -24.52 7.10
CA VAL A 5 29.85 -25.34 6.45
C VAL A 5 31.20 -25.00 7.07
N THR A 6 31.56 -23.71 7.12
CA THR A 6 32.79 -23.28 7.81
C THR A 6 32.83 -23.73 9.27
N GLU A 7 31.73 -23.65 10.02
CA GLU A 7 31.63 -24.16 11.39
C GLU A 7 31.86 -25.69 11.49
N THR A 8 31.28 -26.50 10.58
CA THR A 8 31.47 -27.96 10.61
C THR A 8 32.86 -28.41 10.18
N TRP A 9 33.44 -27.77 9.16
CA TRP A 9 34.76 -28.11 8.66
C TRP A 9 35.87 -27.63 9.61
N ILE A 10 35.78 -26.42 10.15
CA ILE A 10 36.75 -25.90 11.13
C ILE A 10 36.76 -26.74 12.40
N LEU A 11 35.59 -27.12 12.94
CA LEU A 11 35.52 -27.95 14.14
C LEU A 11 36.04 -29.38 13.92
N THR A 12 35.81 -29.93 12.73
CA THR A 12 36.33 -31.25 12.37
C THR A 12 37.84 -31.20 12.20
N ILE A 13 38.39 -30.17 11.55
CA ILE A 13 39.83 -29.94 11.40
C ILE A 13 40.52 -29.71 12.74
N VAL A 14 39.93 -28.89 13.63
CA VAL A 14 40.45 -28.66 14.99
C VAL A 14 40.45 -29.95 15.82
N TYR A 15 39.42 -30.78 15.70
CA TYR A 15 39.37 -32.08 16.36
C TYR A 15 40.46 -33.02 15.82
N LEU A 16 40.62 -33.11 14.49
CA LEU A 16 41.57 -33.99 13.83
C LEU A 16 43.03 -33.61 14.14
N LEU A 17 43.34 -32.30 14.10
CA LEU A 17 44.63 -31.74 14.51
C LEU A 17 44.94 -31.97 16.00
N SER A 18 43.91 -32.09 16.84
CA SER A 18 44.08 -32.40 18.27
C SER A 18 44.29 -33.89 18.55
N THR A 19 43.89 -34.79 17.63
CA THR A 19 43.95 -36.25 17.84
C THR A 19 45.08 -36.97 17.11
N GLU A 20 45.68 -36.42 16.05
CA GLU A 20 46.75 -37.11 15.29
C GLU A 20 48.19 -36.74 15.72
N GLY A 21 48.36 -35.77 16.63
CA GLY A 21 49.65 -35.39 17.19
C GLY A 21 50.07 -36.25 18.40
N GLY A 22 50.47 -37.50 18.16
CA GLY A 22 51.04 -38.37 19.19
C GLY A 22 52.40 -37.90 19.71
N LYS A 23 52.40 -36.97 20.69
CA LYS A 23 53.33 -36.88 21.83
C LYS A 23 52.83 -35.78 22.78
N SER A 24 52.36 -36.24 23.93
CA SER A 24 51.93 -35.47 25.10
C SER A 24 52.92 -34.37 25.48
N THR A 25 52.72 -33.16 24.96
CA THR A 25 53.51 -31.97 25.33
C THR A 25 52.68 -30.69 25.45
N ILE A 26 51.35 -30.81 25.50
CA ILE A 26 50.49 -29.74 26.01
C ILE A 26 49.58 -30.42 27.03
N GLY A 27 49.75 -30.06 28.31
CA GLY A 27 48.85 -30.44 29.39
C GLY A 27 47.49 -29.81 29.18
N MET A 28 46.74 -30.30 28.19
CA MET A 28 45.33 -29.95 28.03
C MET A 28 44.55 -30.76 29.05
N ASP A 29 44.27 -30.12 30.18
CA ASP A 29 43.41 -30.64 31.25
C ASP A 29 42.13 -31.26 30.68
N ALA A 30 41.62 -32.29 31.35
CA ALA A 30 40.33 -32.94 31.04
C ALA A 30 39.16 -31.94 30.84
N SER A 31 39.30 -30.70 31.30
CA SER A 31 38.43 -29.55 31.06
C SER A 31 38.30 -29.15 29.58
N ILE A 32 39.38 -29.22 28.79
CA ILE A 32 39.35 -28.88 27.34
C ILE A 32 38.61 -29.96 26.56
N LEU A 33 38.75 -31.24 26.93
CA LEU A 33 37.96 -32.33 26.35
C LEU A 33 36.47 -32.23 26.70
N LYS A 34 36.12 -31.70 27.89
CA LYS A 34 34.73 -31.36 28.26
C LYS A 34 34.20 -30.19 27.42
N LEU A 35 34.99 -29.16 27.17
CA LEU A 35 34.65 -28.04 26.27
C LEU A 35 34.47 -28.50 24.82
N CYS A 36 35.33 -29.38 24.31
CA CYS A 36 35.17 -29.99 22.98
C CYS A 36 33.88 -30.83 22.86
N ARG A 37 33.36 -31.38 23.97
CA ARG A 37 32.05 -32.05 23.99
C ARG A 37 30.89 -31.06 23.85
N ILE A 38 31.02 -29.85 24.39
CA ILE A 38 30.05 -28.75 24.23
C ILE A 38 30.00 -28.29 22.77
N MET A 39 31.12 -28.34 22.03
CA MET A 39 31.13 -28.05 20.59
C MET A 39 30.24 -28.98 19.76
N ARG A 40 29.73 -30.09 20.31
CA ARG A 40 28.68 -30.91 19.67
C ARG A 40 27.32 -30.20 19.60
N LEU A 41 27.07 -29.16 20.41
CA LEU A 41 25.86 -28.32 20.36
C LEU A 41 25.74 -27.51 19.07
N THR A 42 26.85 -27.27 18.36
CA THR A 42 26.83 -26.71 16.99
C THR A 42 26.00 -27.57 16.03
N ARG A 43 25.82 -28.86 16.34
CA ARG A 43 24.88 -29.72 15.60
C ARG A 43 23.42 -29.29 15.79
N MET A 44 23.05 -28.74 16.94
CA MET A 44 21.73 -28.15 17.19
C MET A 44 21.55 -26.83 16.45
N ALA A 45 22.63 -26.06 16.23
CA ALA A 45 22.57 -24.88 15.35
C ALA A 45 22.15 -25.24 13.92
N ARG A 46 22.35 -26.49 13.49
CA ARG A 46 21.81 -26.99 12.20
C ARG A 46 20.28 -27.13 12.20
N MET A 47 19.64 -27.33 13.36
CA MET A 47 18.17 -27.30 13.51
C MET A 47 17.61 -25.89 13.34
N ALA A 48 18.42 -24.83 13.43
CA ALA A 48 17.99 -23.47 13.05
C ALA A 48 17.64 -23.35 11.56
N ARG A 49 18.05 -24.32 10.73
CA ARG A 49 17.54 -24.44 9.35
C ARG A 49 16.07 -24.84 9.32
N LEU A 50 15.61 -25.63 10.29
CA LEU A 50 14.21 -26.03 10.43
C LEU A 50 13.30 -24.81 10.66
N LEU A 51 13.80 -23.80 11.36
CA LEU A 51 13.11 -22.51 11.55
C LEU A 51 12.85 -21.78 10.22
N ARG A 52 13.63 -22.02 9.16
CA ARG A 52 13.36 -21.42 7.84
C ARG A 52 12.18 -22.04 7.11
N TYR A 53 11.82 -23.28 7.44
CA TYR A 53 10.64 -23.94 6.87
C TYR A 53 9.34 -23.44 7.50
N MET A 54 9.42 -22.75 8.65
CA MET A 54 8.28 -22.12 9.32
C MET A 54 8.54 -20.62 9.51
N PRO A 55 8.21 -19.79 8.50
CA PRO A 55 8.50 -18.35 8.53
C PRO A 55 7.90 -17.65 9.75
N GLU A 56 6.80 -18.17 10.30
CA GLU A 56 6.14 -17.69 11.52
C GLU A 56 7.09 -17.66 12.73
N LEU A 57 7.89 -18.72 12.94
CA LEU A 57 8.85 -18.77 14.05
C LEU A 57 9.99 -17.75 13.88
N VAL A 58 10.38 -17.46 12.65
CA VAL A 58 11.43 -16.46 12.35
C VAL A 58 10.91 -15.05 12.63
N ILE A 59 9.65 -14.77 12.34
CA ILE A 59 9.01 -13.48 12.63
C ILE A 59 9.01 -13.23 14.14
N ILE A 60 8.59 -14.22 14.94
CA ILE A 60 8.60 -14.12 16.41
C ILE A 60 10.02 -13.91 16.94
N LEU A 61 10.99 -14.70 16.49
CA LEU A 61 12.38 -14.57 16.94
C LEU A 61 13.01 -13.22 16.57
N ARG A 62 12.68 -12.66 15.40
CA ARG A 62 13.10 -11.31 15.00
C ARG A 62 12.45 -10.24 15.88
N GLY A 63 11.15 -10.36 16.15
CA GLY A 63 10.43 -9.47 17.07
C GLY A 63 11.05 -9.50 18.48
N LEU A 64 11.38 -10.69 18.99
CA LEU A 64 12.04 -10.86 20.28
C LEU A 64 13.43 -10.22 20.31
N TRP A 65 14.21 -10.35 19.24
CA TRP A 65 15.54 -9.74 19.14
C TRP A 65 15.47 -8.21 19.21
N ILE A 66 14.50 -7.61 18.51
CA ILE A 66 14.27 -6.16 18.53
C ILE A 66 13.86 -5.71 19.93
N ALA A 67 12.95 -6.45 20.58
CA ALA A 67 12.48 -6.16 21.94
C ALA A 67 13.56 -6.37 23.02
N SER A 68 14.56 -7.23 22.76
CA SER A 68 15.60 -7.60 23.73
C SER A 68 16.34 -6.39 24.30
N LYS A 69 16.53 -5.32 23.50
CA LYS A 69 17.16 -4.08 23.98
C LYS A 69 16.37 -3.46 25.14
N SER A 70 15.04 -3.40 25.05
CA SER A 70 14.19 -2.86 26.11
C SER A 70 14.17 -3.77 27.33
N VAL A 71 14.05 -5.09 27.11
CA VAL A 71 14.05 -6.09 28.17
C VAL A 71 15.38 -6.11 28.94
N LEU A 72 16.50 -5.82 28.28
CA LEU A 72 17.79 -5.70 28.95
C LEU A 72 17.80 -4.54 29.96
N PHE A 73 17.24 -3.38 29.60
CA PHE A 73 17.15 -2.24 30.51
C PHE A 73 16.25 -2.55 31.72
N THR A 74 15.11 -3.22 31.51
CA THR A 74 14.24 -3.62 32.62
C THR A 74 14.90 -4.68 33.51
N PHE A 75 15.65 -5.62 32.93
CA PHE A 75 16.42 -6.62 33.69
C PHE A 75 17.55 -5.98 34.52
N ILE A 76 18.26 -4.99 33.99
CA ILE A 76 19.26 -4.23 34.75
C ILE A 76 18.62 -3.50 35.93
N LEU A 77 17.47 -2.86 35.72
CA LEU A 77 16.72 -2.18 36.79
C LEU A 77 16.23 -3.17 37.86
N LEU A 78 15.78 -4.36 37.45
CA LEU A 78 15.42 -5.45 38.36
C LEU A 78 16.62 -5.88 39.22
N LEU A 79 17.78 -6.13 38.60
CA LEU A 79 19.00 -6.50 39.33
C LEU A 79 19.45 -5.42 40.32
N PHE A 80 19.35 -4.14 39.93
CA PHE A 80 19.65 -3.01 40.81
C PHE A 80 18.72 -3.01 42.04
N THR A 81 17.43 -3.23 41.82
CA THR A 81 16.43 -3.30 42.91
C THR A 81 16.74 -4.46 43.85
N ILE A 82 17.00 -5.66 43.29
CA ILE A 82 17.39 -6.84 44.07
C ILE A 82 18.69 -6.62 44.84
N PHE A 83 19.65 -5.88 44.28
CA PHE A 83 20.89 -5.54 44.96
C PHE A 83 20.65 -4.66 46.19
N VAL A 84 19.88 -3.58 46.05
CA VAL A 84 19.55 -2.67 47.17
C VAL A 84 18.80 -3.42 48.27
N PHE A 85 17.75 -4.16 47.91
CA PHE A 85 16.99 -4.95 48.88
C PHE A 85 17.81 -6.10 49.48
N GLY A 86 18.68 -6.74 48.70
CA GLY A 86 19.56 -7.80 49.17
C GLY A 86 20.53 -7.33 50.25
N ILE A 87 21.10 -6.14 50.10
CA ILE A 87 21.92 -5.52 51.15
C ILE A 87 21.06 -5.18 52.37
N MET A 88 19.89 -4.56 52.16
CA MET A 88 19.00 -4.17 53.23
C MET A 88 18.55 -5.38 54.08
N PHE A 89 18.11 -6.47 53.44
CA PHE A 89 17.73 -7.71 54.14
C PHE A 89 18.91 -8.36 54.84
N ARG A 90 20.12 -8.37 54.24
CA ARG A 90 21.32 -8.89 54.89
C ARG A 90 21.67 -8.12 56.16
N GLN A 91 21.50 -6.79 56.16
CA GLN A 91 21.76 -5.95 57.34
C GLN A 91 20.68 -6.11 58.41
N LEU A 92 19.41 -6.14 58.02
CA LEU A 92 18.29 -6.23 58.96
C LEU A 92 18.14 -7.61 59.62
N THR A 93 18.60 -8.67 58.96
CA THR A 93 18.48 -10.04 59.46
C THR A 93 19.75 -10.55 60.14
N ASP A 94 20.75 -9.68 60.33
CA ASP A 94 21.99 -10.05 61.02
C ASP A 94 21.69 -10.48 62.47
N GLY A 95 22.23 -11.62 62.89
CA GLY A 95 21.95 -12.22 64.19
C GLY A 95 20.62 -13.00 64.32
N THR A 96 19.80 -13.07 63.26
CA THR A 96 18.56 -13.89 63.28
C THR A 96 18.77 -15.28 62.65
N PRO A 97 18.02 -16.32 63.08
CA PRO A 97 18.12 -17.67 62.49
C PRO A 97 17.66 -17.70 61.02
N VAL A 98 16.82 -16.74 60.61
CA VAL A 98 16.34 -16.60 59.22
C VAL A 98 17.45 -16.05 58.32
N GLY A 99 18.21 -15.07 58.81
CA GLY A 99 19.38 -14.52 58.13
C GLY A 99 20.44 -15.58 57.84
N ALA A 100 20.66 -16.51 58.76
CA ALA A 100 21.60 -17.61 58.59
C ALA A 100 21.18 -18.64 57.52
N ARG A 101 19.87 -18.78 57.25
CA ARG A 101 19.35 -19.78 56.31
C ARG A 101 19.21 -19.27 54.89
N TYR A 102 18.74 -18.03 54.72
CA TYR A 102 18.47 -17.45 53.40
C TYR A 102 19.44 -16.34 52.99
N PHE A 103 20.02 -15.63 53.96
CA PHE A 103 20.78 -14.41 53.71
C PHE A 103 22.22 -14.54 54.20
N THR A 104 22.94 -15.61 53.85
CA THR A 104 24.30 -15.87 54.37
C THR A 104 25.37 -14.88 53.90
N SER A 105 25.27 -14.44 52.64
CA SER A 105 26.16 -13.47 52.00
C SER A 105 25.36 -12.52 51.14
N VAL A 106 25.93 -11.38 50.72
CA VAL A 106 25.24 -10.44 49.82
C VAL A 106 24.80 -11.14 48.53
N HIS A 107 25.68 -11.93 47.91
CA HIS A 107 25.37 -12.71 46.72
C HIS A 107 24.32 -13.79 46.95
N GLY A 108 24.39 -14.51 48.09
CA GLY A 108 23.38 -15.49 48.48
C GLY A 108 22.01 -14.85 48.70
N SER A 109 22.00 -13.68 49.35
CA SER A 109 20.80 -12.87 49.60
C SER A 109 20.15 -12.42 48.28
N MET A 110 20.96 -11.93 47.34
CA MET A 110 20.50 -11.54 46.01
C MET A 110 19.96 -12.74 45.22
N LEU A 111 20.63 -13.89 45.26
CA LEU A 111 20.20 -15.10 44.56
C LEU A 111 18.91 -15.67 45.15
N SER A 112 18.79 -15.71 46.49
CA SER A 112 17.57 -16.13 47.17
C SER A 112 16.40 -15.19 46.89
N LEU A 113 16.60 -13.86 46.91
CA LEU A 113 15.56 -12.90 46.54
C LEU A 113 15.19 -13.02 45.06
N PHE A 114 16.16 -13.19 44.17
CA PHE A 114 15.90 -13.38 42.74
C PHE A 114 15.04 -14.63 42.50
N LEU A 115 15.46 -15.79 43.03
CA LEU A 115 14.74 -17.05 42.86
C LEU A 115 13.34 -17.01 43.49
N HIS A 116 13.22 -16.59 44.75
CA HIS A 116 11.92 -16.59 45.43
C HIS A 116 10.98 -15.48 44.92
N SER A 117 11.51 -14.38 44.37
CA SER A 117 10.68 -13.29 43.83
C SER A 117 10.23 -13.53 42.39
N THR A 118 11.05 -14.16 41.56
CA THR A 118 10.72 -14.36 40.14
C THR A 118 10.22 -15.77 39.84
N LEU A 119 10.75 -16.78 40.53
CA LEU A 119 10.57 -18.20 40.21
C LEU A 119 10.46 -19.05 41.49
N PRO A 120 9.46 -18.78 42.37
CA PRO A 120 9.35 -19.43 43.66
C PRO A 120 9.28 -20.96 43.55
N ASP A 121 8.57 -21.47 42.54
CA ASP A 121 8.35 -22.91 42.35
C ASP A 121 9.63 -23.68 41.98
N PHE A 122 10.61 -23.01 41.37
CA PHE A 122 11.87 -23.63 40.96
C PHE A 122 13.02 -23.32 41.91
N ALA A 123 12.79 -22.50 42.94
CA ALA A 123 13.82 -22.05 43.86
C ALA A 123 14.54 -23.22 44.55
N ASP A 124 13.77 -24.16 45.09
CA ASP A 124 14.31 -25.33 45.79
C ASP A 124 15.13 -26.23 44.85
N MET A 125 14.63 -26.46 43.63
CA MET A 125 15.33 -27.27 42.62
C MET A 125 16.67 -26.64 42.23
N VAL A 126 16.70 -25.33 42.01
CA VAL A 126 17.92 -24.59 41.66
C VAL A 126 18.93 -24.62 42.81
N MET A 127 18.47 -24.42 44.05
CA MET A 127 19.35 -24.42 45.23
C MET A 127 19.97 -25.80 45.49
N VAL A 128 19.19 -26.88 45.37
CA VAL A 128 19.70 -28.27 45.52
C VAL A 128 20.72 -28.61 44.43
N LEU A 129 20.46 -28.21 43.18
CA LEU A 129 21.36 -28.50 42.06
C LEU A 129 22.63 -27.64 42.11
N GLY A 130 22.50 -26.37 42.51
CA GLY A 130 23.62 -25.45 42.70
C GLY A 130 24.56 -25.86 43.82
N ALA A 131 24.04 -26.50 44.88
CA ALA A 131 24.86 -27.04 45.97
C ALA A 131 25.78 -28.20 45.51
N GLN A 132 25.39 -28.97 44.49
CA GLN A 132 26.23 -30.02 43.93
C GLN A 132 27.21 -29.49 42.88
N ASN A 133 26.72 -28.66 41.96
CA ASN A 133 27.54 -28.06 40.92
C ASN A 133 26.97 -26.70 40.49
N LEU A 134 27.73 -25.63 40.77
CA LEU A 134 27.36 -24.27 40.41
C LEU A 134 27.04 -24.11 38.92
N ALA A 135 27.76 -24.80 38.03
CA ALA A 135 27.53 -24.72 36.58
C ALA A 135 26.18 -25.31 36.16
N LEU A 136 25.72 -26.38 36.83
CA LEU A 136 24.40 -26.95 36.58
C LEU A 136 23.29 -26.04 37.09
N GLY A 137 23.48 -25.42 38.26
CA GLY A 137 22.56 -24.41 38.80
C GLY A 137 22.42 -23.20 37.86
N ILE A 138 23.55 -22.65 37.37
CA ILE A 138 23.54 -21.54 36.41
C ILE A 138 22.85 -21.95 35.10
N LEU A 139 23.15 -23.12 34.55
CA LEU A 139 22.50 -23.63 33.34
C LEU A 139 20.98 -23.74 33.52
N LEU A 140 20.53 -24.24 34.66
CA LEU A 140 19.11 -24.38 34.99
C LEU A 140 18.43 -23.01 35.10
N VAL A 141 19.04 -22.04 35.77
CA VAL A 141 18.53 -20.66 35.86
C VAL A 141 18.42 -20.02 34.49
N VAL A 142 19.44 -20.15 33.64
CA VAL A 142 19.41 -19.62 32.26
C VAL A 142 18.30 -20.27 31.44
N PHE A 143 18.12 -21.60 31.57
CA PHE A 143 17.04 -22.31 30.92
C PHE A 143 15.66 -21.80 31.37
N ILE A 144 15.42 -21.67 32.67
CA ILE A 144 14.14 -21.20 33.21
C ILE A 144 13.89 -19.74 32.79
N LEU A 145 14.91 -18.88 32.81
CA LEU A 145 14.77 -17.50 32.36
C LEU A 145 14.41 -17.42 30.87
N ILE A 146 15.08 -18.19 30.01
CA ILE A 146 14.74 -18.21 28.58
C ILE A 146 13.32 -18.74 28.39
N ALA A 147 12.92 -19.82 29.07
CA ALA A 147 11.60 -20.41 28.94
C ALA A 147 10.49 -19.43 29.39
N THR A 148 10.62 -18.85 30.58
CA THR A 148 9.63 -17.93 31.15
C THR A 148 9.56 -16.60 30.42
N LEU A 149 10.71 -16.02 30.04
CA LEU A 149 10.74 -14.80 29.22
C LEU A 149 10.14 -15.06 27.84
N THR A 150 10.39 -16.20 27.21
CA THR A 150 9.82 -16.51 25.89
C THR A 150 8.30 -16.67 25.97
N ILE A 151 7.80 -17.41 26.96
CA ILE A 151 6.35 -17.61 27.15
C ILE A 151 5.66 -16.28 27.47
N MET A 152 6.19 -15.51 28.42
CA MET A 152 5.60 -14.22 28.80
C MET A 152 5.65 -13.21 27.65
N ASN A 153 6.78 -13.10 26.95
CA ASN A 153 6.90 -12.16 25.83
C ASN A 153 6.02 -12.55 24.65
N MET A 154 5.80 -13.85 24.39
CA MET A 154 4.86 -14.31 23.37
C MET A 154 3.40 -14.00 23.76
N LEU A 155 3.01 -14.27 25.01
CA LEU A 155 1.66 -14.01 25.51
C LEU A 155 1.35 -12.51 25.50
N VAL A 156 2.26 -11.69 26.03
CA VAL A 156 2.13 -10.22 26.02
C VAL A 156 2.11 -9.70 24.59
N GLY A 157 2.91 -10.25 23.68
CA GLY A 157 2.89 -9.87 22.26
C GLY A 157 1.52 -10.04 21.61
N VAL A 158 0.90 -11.22 21.78
CA VAL A 158 -0.43 -11.51 21.22
C VAL A 158 -1.52 -10.65 21.88
N LEU A 159 -1.43 -10.39 23.19
CA LEU A 159 -2.39 -9.52 23.88
C LEU A 159 -2.25 -8.06 23.45
N VAL A 160 -1.03 -7.55 23.27
CA VAL A 160 -0.81 -6.17 22.81
C VAL A 160 -1.29 -5.99 21.37
N GLU A 161 -1.09 -6.98 20.50
CA GLU A 161 -1.60 -6.96 19.13
C GLU A 161 -3.14 -6.94 19.10
N SER A 162 -3.80 -7.80 19.87
CA SER A 162 -5.26 -7.82 19.94
C SER A 162 -5.84 -6.54 20.55
N VAL A 163 -5.23 -6.01 21.61
CA VAL A 163 -5.64 -4.74 22.21
C VAL A 163 -5.39 -3.57 21.26
N SER A 164 -4.28 -3.55 20.51
CA SER A 164 -3.97 -2.50 19.55
C SER A 164 -4.94 -2.49 18.38
N THR A 165 -5.32 -3.66 17.87
CA THR A 165 -6.29 -3.78 16.76
C THR A 165 -7.69 -3.36 17.20
N VAL A 166 -8.14 -3.79 18.39
CA VAL A 166 -9.41 -3.33 18.97
C VAL A 166 -9.39 -1.83 19.21
N SER A 167 -8.30 -1.28 19.76
CA SER A 167 -8.17 0.16 19.99
C SER A 167 -8.18 0.97 18.69
N ALA A 168 -7.59 0.46 17.61
CA ALA A 168 -7.63 1.13 16.31
C ALA A 168 -9.07 1.23 15.77
N ILE A 169 -9.82 0.13 15.81
CA ILE A 169 -11.22 0.07 15.36
C ILE A 169 -12.11 0.97 16.23
N GLU A 170 -11.91 0.95 17.54
CA GLU A 170 -12.68 1.76 18.48
C GLU A 170 -12.38 3.26 18.30
N ASN A 171 -11.11 3.64 18.16
CA ASN A 171 -10.73 5.03 17.89
C ASN A 171 -11.31 5.55 16.57
N GLU A 172 -11.34 4.74 15.52
CA GLU A 172 -11.96 5.10 14.24
C GLU A 172 -13.48 5.30 14.40
N THR A 173 -14.15 4.37 15.08
CA THR A 173 -15.60 4.45 15.35
C THR A 173 -15.96 5.68 16.19
N LEU A 174 -15.16 5.98 17.23
CA LEU A 174 -15.31 7.17 18.05
C LEU A 174 -15.12 8.44 17.22
N MET A 175 -14.09 8.50 16.38
CA MET A 175 -13.84 9.65 15.52
C MET A 175 -15.00 9.90 14.55
N VAL A 176 -15.52 8.86 13.90
CA VAL A 176 -16.70 8.94 13.02
C VAL A 176 -17.92 9.48 13.77
N SER A 177 -18.17 8.98 14.99
CA SER A 177 -19.30 9.44 15.81
C SER A 177 -19.17 10.90 16.24
N MET A 178 -17.96 11.35 16.59
CA MET A 178 -17.65 12.73 16.94
C MET A 178 -17.84 13.67 15.74
N VAL A 179 -17.40 13.26 14.56
CA VAL A 179 -17.58 14.03 13.33
C VAL A 179 -19.05 14.21 13.01
N ARG A 180 -19.82 13.12 13.06
CA ARG A 180 -21.26 13.15 12.87
C ARG A 180 -21.96 14.07 13.86
N ALA A 181 -21.62 13.99 15.15
CA ALA A 181 -22.21 14.83 16.18
C ALA A 181 -21.90 16.31 15.99
N LYS A 182 -20.64 16.66 15.69
CA LYS A 182 -20.20 18.06 15.51
C LYS A 182 -20.77 18.67 14.22
N MET A 183 -20.86 17.91 13.12
CA MET A 183 -21.54 18.38 11.90
C MET A 183 -23.03 18.63 12.14
N LEU A 184 -23.74 17.70 12.79
CA LEU A 184 -25.15 17.89 13.13
C LEU A 184 -25.36 19.09 14.07
N GLN A 185 -24.41 19.36 14.96
CA GLN A 185 -24.44 20.55 15.82
C GLN A 185 -24.26 21.83 15.00
N MET A 186 -23.29 21.89 14.09
CA MET A 186 -23.06 23.04 13.22
C MET A 186 -24.31 23.36 12.40
N ILE A 187 -24.91 22.36 11.78
CA ILE A 187 -26.13 22.52 10.97
C ILE A 187 -27.28 23.12 11.80
N LYS A 188 -27.49 22.62 13.03
CA LYS A 188 -28.53 23.15 13.94
C LYS A 188 -28.27 24.59 14.38
N VAL A 189 -27.02 24.92 14.72
CA VAL A 189 -26.65 26.27 15.17
C VAL A 189 -26.79 27.28 14.04
N LEU A 190 -26.45 26.88 12.82
CA LEU A 190 -26.44 27.74 11.65
C LEU A 190 -27.81 27.89 11.00
N SER A 191 -28.80 27.09 11.40
CA SER A 191 -30.16 27.10 10.82
C SER A 191 -30.14 27.00 9.29
N LEU A 192 -29.18 26.22 8.76
CA LEU A 192 -29.01 25.98 7.33
C LEU A 192 -30.20 25.20 6.74
N ASP A 193 -30.92 24.43 7.55
CA ASP A 193 -32.16 23.72 7.18
C ASP A 193 -33.36 24.68 7.31
N ALA A 194 -33.48 25.63 6.39
CA ALA A 194 -34.53 26.66 6.41
C ALA A 194 -35.91 26.09 6.08
N ASP A 195 -35.97 24.99 5.34
CA ASP A 195 -37.20 24.30 4.93
C ASP A 195 -37.58 23.12 5.85
N GLY A 196 -36.69 22.72 6.75
CA GLY A 196 -36.91 21.68 7.75
C GLY A 196 -37.00 20.27 7.13
N ASN A 197 -36.47 20.09 5.93
CA ASN A 197 -36.63 18.87 5.15
C ASN A 197 -35.59 17.79 5.50
N GLY A 198 -34.57 18.13 6.31
CA GLY A 198 -33.52 17.20 6.73
C GLY A 198 -32.52 16.84 5.63
N SER A 199 -32.50 17.63 4.55
CA SER A 199 -31.63 17.51 3.38
C SER A 199 -30.83 18.79 3.21
N LEU A 200 -29.73 18.67 2.48
CA LEU A 200 -28.82 19.75 2.14
C LEU A 200 -28.91 19.99 0.64
N SER A 201 -29.25 21.21 0.25
CA SER A 201 -29.22 21.68 -1.13
C SER A 201 -27.79 22.12 -1.52
N LYS A 202 -27.56 22.32 -2.83
CA LYS A 202 -26.26 22.78 -3.34
C LYS A 202 -25.89 24.16 -2.77
N ASP A 203 -26.85 25.08 -2.71
CA ASP A 203 -26.62 26.45 -2.25
C ASP A 203 -26.30 26.47 -0.74
N GLU A 204 -27.00 25.67 0.07
CA GLU A 204 -26.73 25.51 1.51
C GLU A 204 -25.38 24.83 1.77
N PHE A 205 -24.97 23.89 0.90
CA PHE A 205 -23.66 23.27 0.97
C PHE A 205 -22.54 24.27 0.68
N GLU A 206 -22.69 25.09 -0.36
CA GLU A 206 -21.73 26.16 -0.67
C GLU A 206 -21.67 27.21 0.46
N GLU A 207 -22.82 27.58 1.04
CA GLU A 207 -22.87 28.48 2.20
C GLU A 207 -22.17 27.88 3.43
N LEU A 208 -22.36 26.59 3.70
CA LEU A 208 -21.66 25.86 4.77
C LEU A 208 -20.13 25.89 4.58
N LEU A 209 -19.65 25.72 3.36
CA LEU A 209 -18.20 25.73 3.07
C LEU A 209 -17.58 27.13 3.11
N VAL A 210 -18.38 28.19 2.92
CA VAL A 210 -17.91 29.58 3.09
C VAL A 210 -17.72 29.92 4.57
N MET A 211 -18.38 29.22 5.49
CA MET A 211 -18.25 29.47 6.91
C MET A 211 -16.91 28.99 7.47
N PRO A 212 -16.15 29.86 8.16
CA PRO A 212 -14.80 29.52 8.61
C PRO A 212 -14.78 28.40 9.65
N GLU A 213 -15.80 28.29 10.50
CA GLU A 213 -15.88 27.24 11.53
C GLU A 213 -16.11 25.85 10.91
N ALA A 214 -17.00 25.75 9.93
CA ALA A 214 -17.28 24.49 9.23
C ALA A 214 -16.14 24.09 8.29
N ALA A 215 -15.57 25.03 7.53
CA ALA A 215 -14.42 24.80 6.67
C ALA A 215 -13.18 24.34 7.46
N GLN A 216 -12.87 24.99 8.59
CA GLN A 216 -11.78 24.55 9.47
C GLN A 216 -12.04 23.15 10.01
N PHE A 217 -13.27 22.85 10.41
CA PHE A 217 -13.61 21.53 10.91
C PHE A 217 -13.48 20.42 9.85
N ILE A 218 -13.95 20.66 8.63
CA ILE A 218 -13.80 19.74 7.50
C ILE A 218 -12.32 19.51 7.17
N GLN A 219 -11.50 20.57 7.26
CA GLN A 219 -10.06 20.48 7.08
C GLN A 219 -9.37 19.71 8.23
N GLU A 220 -9.78 19.89 9.49
CA GLU A 220 -9.31 19.12 10.65
C GLU A 220 -9.63 17.62 10.52
N VAL A 221 -10.78 17.31 9.92
CA VAL A 221 -11.17 15.92 9.57
C VAL A 221 -10.27 15.34 8.49
N GLY A 222 -9.50 16.16 7.77
CA GLY A 222 -8.55 15.72 6.74
C GLY A 222 -9.15 15.66 5.34
N VAL A 223 -10.20 16.45 5.08
CA VAL A 223 -10.81 16.59 3.75
C VAL A 223 -10.37 17.91 3.13
N ASP A 224 -10.09 17.90 1.83
CA ASP A 224 -9.74 19.12 1.09
C ASP A 224 -11.01 19.93 0.77
N VAL A 225 -11.16 21.08 1.45
CA VAL A 225 -12.30 21.99 1.27
C VAL A 225 -12.31 22.59 -0.15
N VAL A 226 -11.14 22.85 -0.75
CA VAL A 226 -11.06 23.47 -2.08
C VAL A 226 -11.55 22.49 -3.14
N GLY A 227 -11.04 21.25 -3.11
CA GLY A 227 -11.54 20.18 -3.98
C GLY A 227 -13.04 19.89 -3.78
N LEU A 228 -13.55 19.94 -2.54
CA LEU A 228 -14.98 19.76 -2.28
C LEU A 228 -15.87 20.77 -3.00
N VAL A 229 -15.45 22.04 -3.09
CA VAL A 229 -16.17 23.08 -3.84
C VAL A 229 -16.16 22.76 -5.34
N GLU A 230 -15.02 22.33 -5.89
CA GLU A 230 -14.91 21.96 -7.30
C GLU A 230 -15.79 20.74 -7.65
N TYR A 231 -15.94 19.80 -6.72
CA TYR A 231 -16.78 18.63 -6.91
C TYR A 231 -18.26 18.86 -6.54
N SER A 232 -18.66 20.04 -6.07
CA SER A 232 -20.05 20.32 -5.65
C SER A 232 -21.06 20.01 -6.76
N GLU A 233 -20.75 20.38 -8.01
CA GLU A 233 -21.58 20.12 -9.18
C GLU A 233 -21.74 18.62 -9.49
N PHE A 234 -20.69 17.83 -9.22
CA PHE A 234 -20.72 16.39 -9.45
C PHE A 234 -21.41 15.64 -8.29
N ILE A 235 -21.29 16.14 -7.07
CA ILE A 235 -21.91 15.58 -5.87
C ILE A 235 -23.43 15.78 -5.93
N PHE A 236 -23.88 16.99 -6.28
CA PHE A 236 -25.29 17.39 -6.27
C PHE A 236 -25.92 17.40 -7.67
N LYS A 237 -25.68 16.37 -8.51
CA LYS A 237 -26.28 16.18 -9.87
C LYS A 237 -27.82 16.24 -9.86
N ASP A 238 -28.38 17.43 -9.69
CA ASP A 238 -29.80 17.79 -9.61
C ASP A 238 -30.60 17.11 -8.48
N ARG A 239 -29.95 16.73 -7.37
CA ARG A 239 -30.61 16.13 -6.21
C ARG A 239 -30.12 16.71 -4.90
N GLU A 240 -31.06 16.91 -3.98
CA GLU A 240 -30.75 17.17 -2.57
C GLU A 240 -30.23 15.89 -1.90
N MET A 241 -29.34 16.07 -0.93
CA MET A 241 -28.70 14.98 -0.20
C MET A 241 -29.12 15.02 1.26
N SER A 242 -29.45 13.88 1.87
CA SER A 242 -29.75 13.88 3.30
C SER A 242 -28.51 14.24 4.12
N PHE A 243 -28.68 14.84 5.30
CA PHE A 243 -27.54 15.15 6.17
C PHE A 243 -26.73 13.92 6.58
N ALA A 244 -27.38 12.75 6.66
CA ALA A 244 -26.70 11.50 6.97
C ALA A 244 -25.74 11.11 5.83
N ASP A 245 -26.21 11.21 4.58
CA ASP A 245 -25.42 10.90 3.39
C ASP A 245 -24.29 11.92 3.20
N PHE A 246 -24.54 13.20 3.54
CA PHE A 246 -23.52 14.24 3.50
C PHE A 246 -22.35 13.95 4.47
N VAL A 247 -22.65 13.62 5.72
CA VAL A 247 -21.62 13.26 6.70
C VAL A 247 -20.85 12.02 6.24
N GLU A 248 -21.54 11.04 5.65
CA GLU A 248 -20.90 9.85 5.11
C GLU A 248 -19.97 10.18 3.94
N LEU A 249 -20.39 11.07 3.03
CA LEU A 249 -19.56 11.56 1.92
C LEU A 249 -18.28 12.26 2.42
N ILE A 250 -18.41 13.15 3.41
CA ILE A 250 -17.25 13.84 4.01
C ILE A 250 -16.28 12.83 4.63
N LEU A 251 -16.79 11.80 5.29
CA LEU A 251 -15.95 10.73 5.85
C LEU A 251 -15.27 9.89 4.75
N GLN A 252 -15.93 9.66 3.61
CA GLN A 252 -15.37 8.95 2.47
C GLN A 252 -14.26 9.75 1.77
N LEU A 253 -14.41 11.07 1.67
CA LEU A 253 -13.46 11.99 1.02
C LEU A 253 -12.27 12.39 1.90
N ARG A 254 -12.19 11.85 3.12
CA ARG A 254 -11.05 12.04 4.03
C ARG A 254 -9.77 11.48 3.41
N GLY A 255 -8.73 12.30 3.32
CA GLY A 255 -7.44 11.91 2.74
C GLY A 255 -6.71 10.78 3.50
N THR A 256 -7.08 10.50 4.75
CA THR A 256 -6.56 9.35 5.51
C THR A 256 -7.32 8.04 5.26
N ASN A 257 -8.39 8.07 4.46
CA ASN A 257 -9.15 6.87 4.14
C ASN A 257 -8.33 5.97 3.19
N GLN A 258 -8.13 4.71 3.56
CA GLN A 258 -7.34 3.79 2.72
C GLN A 258 -8.22 3.23 1.60
N ALA A 259 -7.83 3.47 0.34
CA ALA A 259 -8.50 2.89 -0.81
C ALA A 259 -8.40 1.35 -0.77
N THR A 260 -9.56 0.69 -0.76
CA THR A 260 -9.68 -0.76 -0.75
C THR A 260 -9.78 -1.32 -2.17
N VAL A 261 -9.56 -2.62 -2.32
CA VAL A 261 -9.76 -3.31 -3.61
C VAL A 261 -11.22 -3.18 -4.08
N LYS A 262 -12.18 -3.09 -3.14
CA LYS A 262 -13.58 -2.86 -3.45
C LYS A 262 -13.76 -1.52 -4.19
N ASP A 263 -13.14 -0.45 -3.70
CA ASP A 263 -13.24 0.89 -4.29
C ASP A 263 -12.68 0.91 -5.72
N ILE A 264 -11.59 0.18 -5.98
CA ILE A 264 -11.03 0.04 -7.34
C ILE A 264 -11.99 -0.72 -8.27
N VAL A 265 -12.61 -1.79 -7.76
CA VAL A 265 -13.58 -2.58 -8.54
C VAL A 265 -14.82 -1.76 -8.85
N ASP A 266 -15.30 -0.95 -7.90
CA ASP A 266 -16.47 -0.11 -8.05
C ASP A 266 -16.19 1.06 -9.02
N LEU A 267 -15.02 1.70 -8.92
CA LEU A 267 -14.55 2.69 -9.91
C LEU A 267 -14.51 2.10 -11.31
N ARG A 268 -13.93 0.89 -11.48
CA ARG A 268 -13.85 0.23 -12.79
C ARG A 268 -15.25 -0.05 -13.36
N LYS A 269 -16.19 -0.51 -12.53
CA LYS A 269 -17.58 -0.74 -12.96
C LYS A 269 -18.25 0.55 -13.41
N GLN A 270 -18.11 1.62 -12.63
CA GLN A 270 -18.69 2.92 -12.96
C GLN A 270 -18.12 3.48 -14.27
N VAL A 271 -16.79 3.40 -14.45
CA VAL A 271 -16.13 3.82 -15.70
C VAL A 271 -16.63 3.00 -16.89
N MET A 272 -16.75 1.67 -16.75
CA MET A 272 -17.27 0.82 -17.84
C MET A 272 -18.72 1.17 -18.20
N GLN A 273 -19.58 1.42 -17.19
CA GLN A 273 -20.98 1.78 -17.42
C GLN A 273 -21.12 3.14 -18.13
N GLU A 274 -20.39 4.15 -17.69
CA GLU A 274 -20.40 5.48 -18.33
C GLU A 274 -19.80 5.43 -19.75
N MET A 275 -18.75 4.63 -19.96
CA MET A 275 -18.14 4.44 -21.28
C MET A 275 -19.13 3.78 -22.26
N GLU A 276 -19.88 2.76 -21.81
CA GLU A 276 -20.91 2.11 -22.61
C GLU A 276 -22.08 3.07 -22.92
N ALA A 277 -22.52 3.86 -21.93
CA ALA A 277 -23.58 4.85 -22.11
C ALA A 277 -23.18 5.93 -23.13
N ASN A 278 -21.97 6.48 -22.99
CA ASN A 278 -21.42 7.46 -23.95
C ASN A 278 -21.27 6.86 -25.35
N GLN A 279 -20.80 5.61 -25.47
CA GLN A 279 -20.66 4.95 -26.77
C GLN A 279 -22.02 4.79 -27.46
N ARG A 280 -23.08 4.42 -26.73
CA ARG A 280 -24.43 4.34 -27.28
C ARG A 280 -24.92 5.72 -27.75
N GLN A 281 -24.72 6.75 -26.93
CA GLN A 281 -25.15 8.10 -27.27
C GLN A 281 -24.42 8.66 -28.52
N VAL A 282 -23.13 8.34 -28.68
CA VAL A 282 -22.35 8.71 -29.87
C VAL A 282 -22.84 7.96 -31.11
N LEU A 283 -23.11 6.65 -31.00
CA LEU A 283 -23.66 5.85 -32.11
C LEU A 283 -25.03 6.36 -32.55
N GLU A 284 -25.94 6.60 -31.61
CA GLU A 284 -27.26 7.19 -31.90
C GLU A 284 -27.15 8.56 -32.58
N ARG A 285 -26.20 9.39 -32.13
CA ARG A 285 -25.95 10.69 -32.78
C ARG A 285 -25.40 10.53 -34.19
N PHE A 286 -24.48 9.59 -34.41
CA PHE A 286 -23.93 9.29 -35.74
C PHE A 286 -25.01 8.78 -36.69
N ASP A 287 -25.88 7.88 -36.23
CA ASP A 287 -26.99 7.34 -37.02
C ASP A 287 -27.99 8.46 -37.37
N SER A 288 -28.36 9.31 -36.41
CA SER A 288 -29.24 10.46 -36.68
C SER A 288 -28.64 11.44 -37.70
N MET A 289 -27.33 11.68 -37.63
CA MET A 289 -26.63 12.60 -38.52
C MET A 289 -26.47 11.99 -39.92
N ASN A 290 -26.31 10.68 -40.02
CA ASN A 290 -26.27 9.95 -41.28
C ASN A 290 -27.65 9.87 -41.95
N ASP A 291 -28.72 9.71 -41.17
CA ASP A 291 -30.10 9.78 -41.66
C ASP A 291 -30.43 11.19 -42.19
N ASP A 292 -30.02 12.25 -41.48
CA ASP A 292 -30.19 13.63 -41.93
C ASP A 292 -29.40 13.92 -43.20
N LEU A 293 -28.17 13.41 -43.32
CA LEU A 293 -27.36 13.53 -44.54
C LEU A 293 -28.01 12.79 -45.73
N SER A 294 -28.56 11.61 -45.46
CA SER A 294 -29.27 10.81 -46.47
C SER A 294 -30.50 11.54 -47.01
N ARG A 295 -31.29 12.16 -46.12
CA ARG A 295 -32.44 13.00 -46.51
C ARG A 295 -32.03 14.21 -47.35
N LEU A 296 -30.90 14.85 -47.04
CA LEU A 296 -30.39 15.97 -47.83
C LEU A 296 -29.92 15.54 -49.24
N LEU A 297 -29.38 14.33 -49.37
CA LEU A 297 -29.01 13.77 -50.68
C LEU A 297 -30.25 13.39 -51.50
N GLU A 298 -31.31 12.88 -50.88
CA GLU A 298 -32.59 12.59 -51.55
C GLU A 298 -33.36 13.85 -51.98
N MET A 299 -33.15 14.98 -51.31
CA MET A 299 -33.75 16.28 -51.67
C MET A 299 -33.02 17.00 -52.82
N GLN A 300 -31.85 16.52 -53.28
CA GLN A 300 -31.24 17.02 -54.50
C GLN A 300 -32.13 16.62 -55.69
N PRO A 301 -32.66 17.55 -56.49
CA PRO A 301 -33.46 17.19 -57.64
C PRO A 301 -32.57 16.36 -58.57
N SER A 302 -33.03 15.15 -58.92
CA SER A 302 -32.34 14.26 -59.84
C SER A 302 -31.84 15.04 -61.05
N GLN A 303 -30.55 14.88 -61.34
CA GLN A 303 -29.88 15.53 -62.47
C GLN A 303 -30.62 15.23 -63.79
N ASP A 304 -31.25 14.05 -63.86
CA ASP A 304 -32.15 13.61 -64.93
C ASP A 304 -33.31 14.59 -65.20
N THR A 305 -33.91 15.21 -64.18
CA THR A 305 -35.02 16.17 -64.37
C THR A 305 -34.55 17.49 -64.99
N LYS A 306 -33.28 17.87 -64.77
CA LYS A 306 -32.69 19.08 -65.37
C LYS A 306 -32.38 18.84 -66.85
N ASP A 307 -31.88 17.67 -67.19
CA ASP A 307 -31.55 17.30 -68.56
C ASP A 307 -32.81 17.08 -69.41
N GLU A 308 -33.88 16.51 -68.83
CA GLU A 308 -35.18 16.37 -69.50
C GLU A 308 -35.87 17.71 -69.78
N LYS A 309 -35.80 18.67 -68.83
CA LYS A 309 -36.29 20.04 -69.04
C LYS A 309 -35.44 20.83 -70.03
N MET A 310 -34.13 20.60 -70.05
CA MET A 310 -33.22 21.21 -71.03
C MET A 310 -33.51 20.70 -72.45
N LEU A 311 -33.76 19.40 -72.60
CA LEU A 311 -34.14 18.79 -73.88
C LEU A 311 -35.50 19.28 -74.39
N GLN A 312 -36.51 19.42 -73.51
CA GLN A 312 -37.81 20.00 -73.88
C GLN A 312 -37.71 21.49 -74.32
N LEU A 313 -36.79 22.26 -73.73
CA LEU A 313 -36.55 23.65 -74.13
C LEU A 313 -35.82 23.75 -75.50
N LEU A 314 -34.93 22.81 -75.78
CA LEU A 314 -34.24 22.72 -77.08
C LEU A 314 -35.16 22.25 -78.21
N GLU A 315 -36.07 21.32 -77.93
CA GLU A 315 -37.05 20.81 -78.91
C GLU A 315 -38.10 21.87 -79.27
N ARG A 316 -38.51 22.70 -78.29
CA ARG A 316 -39.40 23.85 -78.53
C ARG A 316 -38.72 25.02 -79.26
N ALA A 317 -37.39 25.08 -79.26
CA ALA A 317 -36.61 26.04 -80.04
C ALA A 317 -36.34 25.57 -81.49
N ALA A 318 -36.61 24.30 -81.81
CA ALA A 318 -36.29 23.67 -83.10
C ALA A 318 -37.42 23.76 -84.15
N THR A 319 -38.54 24.46 -83.87
CA THR A 319 -39.60 24.66 -84.88
C THR A 319 -39.23 25.82 -85.83
N PRO A 320 -39.15 25.60 -87.16
CA PRO A 320 -38.67 26.61 -88.09
C PRO A 320 -39.77 27.62 -88.47
N GLY A 321 -39.52 28.91 -88.20
CA GLY A 321 -40.18 30.06 -88.83
C GLY A 321 -39.15 30.92 -89.57
N PRO A 322 -39.52 31.61 -90.67
CA PRO A 322 -38.58 31.89 -91.76
C PRO A 322 -37.67 33.09 -91.52
N SER A 323 -36.39 32.86 -91.87
CA SER A 323 -35.41 33.77 -92.48
C SER A 323 -35.22 35.18 -91.90
N ALA A 324 -34.10 35.39 -91.21
CA ALA A 324 -33.36 36.66 -91.31
C ALA A 324 -31.86 36.46 -91.05
N HIS A 325 -31.07 36.83 -92.05
CA HIS A 325 -29.61 36.85 -92.07
C HIS A 325 -28.99 37.63 -90.90
N LEU A 326 -27.99 37.09 -90.21
CA LEU A 326 -26.96 37.95 -89.60
C LEU A 326 -25.57 37.28 -89.47
N ARG A 327 -24.69 37.79 -90.34
CA ARG A 327 -23.23 37.81 -90.43
C ARG A 327 -22.40 37.04 -89.38
N LEU A 328 -21.66 36.07 -89.88
CA LEU A 328 -20.45 35.48 -89.28
C LEU A 328 -19.32 36.52 -89.17
N ARG A 329 -18.73 36.65 -87.98
CA ARG A 329 -17.38 37.19 -87.78
C ARG A 329 -16.51 36.11 -87.12
N ARG A 330 -15.51 35.62 -87.85
CA ARG A 330 -14.46 34.72 -87.34
C ARG A 330 -13.56 35.47 -86.36
N TYR A 331 -13.20 34.81 -85.26
CA TYR A 331 -11.98 35.07 -84.50
C TYR A 331 -11.21 33.75 -84.29
N PRO A 332 -9.88 33.79 -84.14
CA PRO A 332 -9.00 32.65 -84.35
C PRO A 332 -8.79 31.81 -83.09
N PHE A 333 -8.50 30.54 -83.35
CA PHE A 333 -8.09 29.48 -82.44
C PHE A 333 -6.63 29.68 -81.99
N ILE A 334 -6.38 29.76 -80.68
CA ILE A 334 -5.03 29.56 -80.10
C ILE A 334 -5.17 28.81 -78.75
N GLU A 335 -4.49 27.66 -78.72
CA GLU A 335 -4.24 26.74 -77.63
C GLU A 335 -3.12 27.29 -76.71
N LYS A 336 -3.29 27.23 -75.38
CA LYS A 336 -2.18 27.41 -74.43
C LYS A 336 -2.33 26.55 -73.18
N GLU A 337 -1.29 25.77 -72.93
CA GLU A 337 -0.96 25.00 -71.73
C GLU A 337 -0.93 25.86 -70.44
N PRO A 338 -1.08 25.26 -69.25
CA PRO A 338 -0.90 25.98 -67.99
C PRO A 338 0.58 26.02 -67.61
N THR A 339 1.18 27.21 -67.70
CA THR A 339 2.49 27.50 -67.10
C THR A 339 2.31 27.95 -65.66
N SER A 340 2.96 27.22 -64.77
CA SER A 340 3.28 27.57 -63.40
C SER A 340 4.19 28.81 -63.32
N ARG A 341 4.00 29.65 -62.29
CA ARG A 341 5.09 30.47 -61.73
C ARG A 341 4.89 30.82 -60.26
N GLN A 342 5.88 30.38 -59.49
CA GLN A 342 6.24 30.69 -58.10
C GLN A 342 6.64 32.16 -57.90
N ILE A 343 6.47 32.66 -56.67
CA ILE A 343 7.36 33.58 -55.93
C ILE A 343 7.11 33.26 -54.43
N GLY A 344 8.03 33.04 -53.50
CA GLY A 344 9.49 33.04 -53.43
C GLY A 344 9.90 32.76 -51.96
N LEU A 345 11.08 32.16 -51.77
CA LEU A 345 11.74 31.82 -50.49
C LEU A 345 12.16 33.06 -49.66
N PRO A 346 12.72 32.85 -48.46
CA PRO A 346 14.18 32.98 -48.42
C PRO A 346 14.91 31.77 -47.81
N ASP A 347 16.12 31.58 -48.34
CA ASP A 347 17.18 30.68 -47.88
C ASP A 347 17.63 30.98 -46.44
N ASN A 348 18.01 29.93 -45.71
CA ASN A 348 19.39 29.84 -45.24
C ASN A 348 19.82 28.40 -44.95
N SER A 349 20.99 28.03 -45.48
CA SER A 349 21.92 27.00 -44.98
C SER A 349 22.02 27.04 -43.44
N SER A 350 22.19 25.96 -42.68
CA SER A 350 23.07 24.80 -42.84
C SER A 350 22.81 23.77 -41.71
N GLY A 351 22.93 22.47 -41.98
CA GLY A 351 23.46 21.52 -41.00
C GLY A 351 22.64 20.28 -40.61
N ALA A 352 22.92 19.19 -41.32
CA ALA A 352 23.15 17.83 -40.79
C ALA A 352 21.97 16.90 -40.38
N SER A 353 21.93 15.78 -41.13
CA SER A 353 21.73 14.37 -40.68
C SER A 353 20.37 13.98 -40.08
N GLY A 354 19.62 12.99 -40.56
CA GLY A 354 19.82 11.97 -41.58
C GLY A 354 18.69 10.93 -41.49
N LYS A 355 18.39 10.27 -42.62
CA LYS A 355 18.01 8.84 -42.81
C LYS A 355 16.90 8.23 -41.93
N ASP A 356 15.95 7.42 -42.39
CA ASP A 356 15.63 6.80 -43.68
C ASP A 356 14.21 6.17 -43.54
N GLN A 357 13.45 6.22 -44.63
CA GLN A 357 12.56 5.18 -45.19
C GLN A 357 11.47 4.48 -44.32
N VAL A 358 10.22 4.75 -44.70
CA VAL A 358 9.09 3.79 -44.72
C VAL A 358 9.34 2.77 -45.87
N PRO A 359 8.86 1.51 -45.85
CA PRO A 359 7.51 1.25 -46.38
C PRO A 359 6.75 -0.02 -45.90
N SER A 360 5.43 0.03 -46.10
CA SER A 360 4.53 -1.05 -46.58
C SER A 360 4.17 -2.29 -45.74
N SER A 361 2.85 -2.46 -45.60
CA SER A 361 1.97 -3.64 -45.37
C SER A 361 2.12 -4.82 -46.36
N PRO A 362 1.44 -6.01 -46.23
CA PRO A 362 0.82 -6.74 -45.09
C PRO A 362 1.11 -8.31 -45.12
N PRO A 363 0.23 -9.24 -44.63
CA PRO A 363 0.53 -10.33 -43.66
C PRO A 363 0.86 -11.71 -44.31
N PRO A 364 1.24 -12.80 -43.59
CA PRO A 364 0.22 -13.77 -43.06
C PRO A 364 0.67 -14.79 -41.93
N TRP A 365 -0.34 -15.45 -41.33
CA TRP A 365 -0.40 -16.75 -40.59
C TRP A 365 0.54 -17.16 -39.41
N ARG A 366 -0.14 -17.63 -38.34
CA ARG A 366 0.09 -18.79 -37.42
C ARG A 366 1.35 -18.92 -36.53
N SER A 367 1.02 -19.00 -35.24
CA SER A 367 1.34 -20.07 -34.27
C SER A 367 2.58 -19.99 -33.38
N LEU A 368 2.35 -20.40 -32.11
CA LEU A 368 3.30 -20.76 -31.04
C LEU A 368 3.97 -19.55 -30.36
N ALA A 369 4.24 -19.49 -29.06
CA ALA A 369 3.88 -20.23 -27.86
C ALA A 369 4.47 -19.39 -26.70
N GLN A 370 3.89 -19.50 -25.51
CA GLN A 370 4.50 -19.38 -24.17
C GLN A 370 5.81 -18.56 -24.00
N CYS A 371 5.77 -17.58 -23.10
CA CYS A 371 6.80 -17.44 -22.05
C CYS A 371 6.24 -16.65 -20.85
N GLU A 372 6.49 -17.22 -19.67
CA GLU A 372 6.18 -16.75 -18.31
C GLU A 372 6.82 -15.39 -17.97
N VAL A 373 6.16 -14.61 -17.10
CA VAL A 373 6.59 -14.36 -15.71
C VAL A 373 5.35 -14.29 -14.82
#